data_AF-A0A832M2C7-F1
#
_entry.id   AF-A0A832M2C7-F1
#
_cell.length_a   1.000
_cell.length_b   1.000
_cell.length_c   1.000
_cell.angle_alpha   90.00
_cell.angle_beta   90.00
_cell.angle_gamma   90.00
#
_symmetry.space_group_name_H-M   'P 1'
#
loop_
_entity.id
_entity.type
_entity.pdbx_description
1 polymer ?
#
loop_
_entity_poly.entity_id
_entity_poly.type
_entity_poly.pdbx_seq_one_letter_code
_entity_poly.pdbx_strand_id
1 'polypeptide(L)'
;MRRLLLLALVLSALSSALLAQPPPAESYGARVAASLDPARVLEHARALSSLGSRVVGYPGYYRAVEYVVERLRELGYSVEVQEFSVVAPVEVEAFIEVGGERLKVHAVWPNAMFVPPSTPPEGVSGKLVYVGSGEARDMDGKEIEGNIVLMDFNSGNNWLRAADLGASAVVFLEPDDTSSYQALAKFTMTPV
;
A
#
# COMPACT_ATOMS: atom_id res chain seq x y z
N MET A 1 43.67 -47.36 -35.08
CA MET A 1 42.33 -46.77 -35.37
C MET A 1 41.43 -46.68 -34.14
N ARG A 2 41.20 -47.77 -33.38
CA ARG A 2 40.31 -47.77 -32.18
C ARG A 2 40.68 -46.76 -31.08
N ARG A 3 41.97 -46.55 -30.79
CA ARG A 3 42.44 -45.56 -29.79
C ARG A 3 42.29 -44.10 -30.24
N LEU A 4 42.41 -43.82 -31.54
CA LEU A 4 42.22 -42.49 -32.12
C LEU A 4 40.73 -42.09 -32.14
N LEU A 5 39.85 -43.05 -32.43
CA LEU A 5 38.39 -42.88 -32.35
C LEU A 5 37.91 -42.61 -30.92
N LEU A 6 38.45 -43.33 -29.93
CA LEU A 6 38.16 -43.07 -28.51
C LEU A 6 38.62 -41.68 -28.06
N LEU A 7 39.81 -41.25 -28.49
CA LEU A 7 40.32 -39.91 -28.15
C LEU A 7 39.47 -38.80 -28.76
N ALA A 8 39.06 -38.96 -30.03
CA ALA A 8 38.19 -38.00 -30.71
C ALA A 8 36.79 -37.92 -30.06
N LEU A 9 36.25 -39.05 -29.61
CA LEU A 9 34.96 -39.09 -28.91
C LEU A 9 35.03 -38.40 -27.54
N VAL A 10 36.11 -38.64 -26.78
CA VAL A 10 36.37 -37.98 -25.50
C VAL A 10 36.57 -36.46 -25.69
N LEU A 11 37.33 -36.04 -26.70
CA LEU A 11 37.52 -34.63 -27.03
C LEU A 11 36.21 -33.95 -27.47
N SER A 12 35.36 -34.64 -28.24
CA SER A 12 34.04 -34.13 -28.65
C SER A 12 33.06 -34.00 -27.48
N ALA A 13 33.11 -34.95 -26.53
CA ALA A 13 32.30 -34.90 -25.32
C ALA A 13 32.78 -33.79 -24.36
N LEU A 14 34.09 -33.58 -24.23
CA LEU A 14 34.66 -32.48 -23.45
C LEU A 14 34.34 -31.11 -24.05
N SER A 15 34.38 -30.99 -25.38
CA SER A 15 34.07 -29.72 -26.08
C SER A 15 32.59 -29.35 -25.96
N SER A 16 31.70 -30.34 -26.03
CA SER A 16 30.26 -30.17 -25.79
C SER A 16 29.96 -29.71 -24.36
N ALA A 17 30.65 -30.25 -23.36
CA ALA A 17 30.45 -29.89 -21.96
C ALA A 17 30.99 -28.47 -21.62
N LEU A 18 32.04 -28.03 -22.30
CA LEU A 18 32.63 -26.69 -22.09
C LEU A 18 31.79 -25.58 -22.75
N LEU A 19 31.14 -25.87 -23.89
CA LEU A 19 30.26 -24.93 -24.60
C LEU A 19 28.83 -24.87 -24.01
N ALA A 20 28.41 -25.87 -23.24
CA ALA A 20 27.09 -25.95 -22.62
C ALA A 20 27.03 -25.37 -21.19
N GLN A 21 28.09 -24.72 -20.71
CA GLN A 21 28.01 -24.05 -19.42
C GLN A 21 27.04 -22.86 -19.55
N PRO A 22 25.95 -22.81 -18.75
CA PRO A 22 25.11 -21.63 -18.72
C PRO A 22 26.00 -20.45 -18.33
N PRO A 23 25.83 -19.29 -18.97
CA PRO A 23 26.63 -18.13 -18.62
C PRO A 23 26.42 -17.87 -17.12
N PRO A 24 27.49 -17.59 -16.34
CA PRO A 24 27.39 -17.49 -14.89
C PRO A 24 26.22 -16.59 -14.49
N ALA A 25 25.47 -16.93 -13.43
CA ALA A 25 24.31 -16.14 -13.01
C ALA A 25 24.63 -14.64 -12.83
N GLU A 26 25.87 -14.32 -12.41
CA GLU A 26 26.44 -12.97 -12.38
C GLU A 26 26.34 -12.23 -13.73
N SER A 27 26.49 -12.93 -14.85
CA SER A 27 26.45 -12.35 -16.20
C SER A 27 25.04 -12.01 -16.68
N TYR A 28 24.00 -12.72 -16.23
CA TYR A 28 22.62 -12.42 -16.62
C TYR A 28 22.10 -11.18 -15.88
N GLY A 29 22.30 -11.13 -14.56
CA GLY A 29 21.94 -9.96 -13.75
C GLY A 29 22.62 -8.69 -14.24
N ALA A 30 23.91 -8.76 -14.56
CA ALA A 30 24.66 -7.63 -15.12
C ALA A 30 24.12 -7.18 -16.50
N ARG A 31 23.76 -8.12 -17.38
CA ARG A 31 23.15 -7.79 -18.68
C ARG A 31 21.79 -7.14 -18.54
N VAL A 32 20.93 -7.66 -17.65
CA VAL A 32 19.61 -7.07 -17.38
C VAL A 32 19.79 -5.68 -16.78
N ALA A 33 20.65 -5.52 -15.78
CA ALA A 33 20.92 -4.22 -15.18
C ALA A 33 21.43 -3.21 -16.23
N ALA A 34 22.32 -3.63 -17.13
CA ALA A 34 22.81 -2.79 -18.22
C ALA A 34 21.75 -2.46 -19.29
N SER A 35 20.70 -3.27 -19.43
CA SER A 35 19.60 -3.02 -20.36
C SER A 35 18.47 -2.20 -19.75
N LEU A 36 18.51 -1.89 -18.45
CA LEU A 36 17.50 -1.06 -17.80
C LEU A 36 17.70 0.39 -18.20
N ASP A 37 16.60 1.03 -18.58
CA ASP A 37 16.55 2.47 -18.81
C ASP A 37 15.84 3.14 -17.61
N PRO A 38 16.57 3.83 -16.72
CA PRO A 38 15.97 4.51 -15.57
C PRO A 38 14.93 5.56 -15.97
N ALA A 39 15.06 6.20 -17.13
CA ALA A 39 14.09 7.19 -17.60
C ALA A 39 12.74 6.54 -17.90
N ARG A 40 12.73 5.36 -18.52
CA ARG A 40 11.50 4.59 -18.76
C ARG A 40 10.88 4.07 -17.47
N VAL A 41 11.69 3.65 -16.50
CA VAL A 41 11.18 3.27 -15.17
C VAL A 41 10.50 4.45 -14.50
N LEU A 42 11.12 5.63 -14.54
CA LEU A 42 10.55 6.85 -13.98
C LEU A 42 9.27 7.31 -14.72
N GLU A 43 9.22 7.16 -16.04
CA GLU A 43 8.01 7.39 -16.85
C GLU A 43 6.85 6.51 -16.35
N HIS A 44 7.08 5.21 -16.17
CA HIS A 44 6.09 4.28 -15.63
C HIS A 44 5.67 4.63 -14.20
N ALA A 45 6.63 4.97 -13.34
CA ALA A 45 6.36 5.37 -11.97
C ALA A 45 5.47 6.62 -11.91
N ARG A 46 5.75 7.64 -12.75
CA ARG A 46 4.95 8.87 -12.85
C ARG A 46 3.56 8.62 -13.41
N ALA A 47 3.45 7.81 -14.45
CA ALA A 47 2.16 7.44 -15.03
C ALA A 47 1.29 6.76 -13.97
N LEU A 48 1.79 5.70 -13.31
CA LEU A 48 1.06 4.97 -12.29
C LEU A 48 0.73 5.80 -11.04
N SER A 49 1.60 6.71 -10.62
CA SER A 49 1.33 7.59 -9.48
C SER A 49 0.31 8.70 -9.79
N SER A 50 0.14 9.07 -11.07
CA SER A 50 -0.85 10.06 -11.49
C SER A 50 -2.30 9.56 -11.52
N LEU A 51 -2.51 8.25 -11.38
CA LEU A 51 -3.84 7.62 -11.50
C LEU A 51 -4.69 7.74 -10.22
N GLY A 52 -4.23 8.45 -9.19
CA GLY A 52 -4.86 8.49 -7.87
C GLY A 52 -4.65 7.19 -7.09
N SER A 53 -5.51 6.92 -6.09
CA SER A 53 -5.42 5.71 -5.28
C SER A 53 -5.58 4.45 -6.14
N ARG A 54 -4.60 3.54 -6.04
CA ARG A 54 -4.59 2.24 -6.70
C ARG A 54 -4.99 1.09 -5.78
N VAL A 55 -5.62 1.41 -4.64
CA VAL A 55 -6.27 0.41 -3.78
C VAL A 55 -7.41 -0.24 -4.57
N VAL A 56 -7.56 -1.56 -4.44
CA VAL A 56 -8.62 -2.33 -5.13
C VAL A 56 -9.99 -1.70 -4.86
N GLY A 57 -10.81 -1.59 -5.90
CA GLY A 57 -12.14 -0.95 -5.85
C GLY A 57 -12.14 0.54 -6.13
N TYR A 58 -11.01 1.25 -6.04
CA TYR A 58 -10.93 2.66 -6.42
C TYR A 58 -10.74 2.82 -7.94
N PRO A 59 -11.20 3.94 -8.55
CA PRO A 59 -11.03 4.18 -9.99
C PRO A 59 -9.56 4.11 -10.48
N GLY A 60 -8.60 4.52 -9.64
CA GLY A 60 -7.18 4.47 -9.98
C GLY A 60 -6.63 3.05 -10.13
N TYR A 61 -7.21 2.06 -9.44
CA TYR A 61 -6.85 0.65 -9.61
C TYR A 61 -7.18 0.16 -11.02
N TYR A 62 -8.41 0.42 -11.50
CA TYR A 62 -8.85 -0.03 -12.83
C TYR A 62 -8.05 0.64 -13.95
N ARG A 63 -7.79 1.95 -13.83
CA ARG A 63 -6.91 2.67 -14.77
C ARG A 63 -5.48 2.11 -14.78
N ALA A 64 -4.98 1.65 -13.64
CA ALA A 64 -3.65 1.05 -13.57
C ALA A 64 -3.60 -0.33 -14.23
N VAL A 65 -4.68 -1.12 -14.12
CA VAL A 65 -4.82 -2.39 -14.85
C VAL A 65 -4.81 -2.14 -16.35
N GLU A 66 -5.62 -1.19 -16.84
CA GLU A 66 -5.67 -0.78 -18.25
C GLU A 66 -4.28 -0.37 -18.74
N TYR A 67 -3.61 0.52 -18.01
CA TYR A 67 -2.25 0.99 -18.33
C TYR A 67 -1.24 -0.15 -18.49
N VAL A 68 -1.23 -1.12 -17.56
CA VAL A 68 -0.30 -2.26 -17.60
C VAL A 68 -0.63 -3.18 -18.78
N VAL A 69 -1.91 -3.47 -19.01
CA VAL A 69 -2.37 -4.31 -20.11
C VAL A 69 -1.99 -3.71 -21.46
N GLU A 70 -2.22 -2.42 -21.65
CA GLU A 70 -1.84 -1.69 -22.86
C GLU A 70 -0.32 -1.74 -23.09
N ARG A 71 0.48 -1.43 -22.06
CA ARG A 71 1.94 -1.43 -22.20
C ARG A 71 2.51 -2.81 -22.50
N LEU A 72 1.95 -3.87 -21.93
CA LEU A 72 2.37 -5.23 -22.25
C LEU A 72 2.00 -5.62 -23.69
N ARG A 73 0.82 -5.23 -24.17
CA ARG A 73 0.41 -5.46 -25.57
C ARG A 73 1.29 -4.69 -26.56
N GLU A 74 1.63 -3.44 -26.27
CA GLU A 74 2.57 -2.62 -27.07
C GLU A 74 3.94 -3.30 -27.23
N LEU A 75 4.38 -4.02 -26.20
CA LEU A 75 5.63 -4.79 -26.21
C LEU A 75 5.51 -6.13 -26.96
N GLY A 76 4.33 -6.47 -27.49
CA GLY A 76 4.09 -7.68 -28.26
C GLY A 76 3.75 -8.91 -27.42
N TYR A 77 3.44 -8.76 -26.13
CA TYR A 77 3.00 -9.87 -25.30
C TYR A 77 1.52 -10.21 -25.53
N SER A 78 1.21 -11.51 -25.46
CA SER A 78 -0.17 -11.97 -25.27
C SER A 78 -0.55 -11.78 -23.80
N VAL A 79 -1.59 -10.98 -23.54
CA VAL A 79 -2.01 -10.61 -22.18
C VAL A 79 -3.38 -11.19 -21.88
N GLU A 80 -3.46 -11.96 -20.79
CA GLU A 80 -4.70 -12.46 -20.21
C GLU A 80 -4.92 -11.78 -18.85
N VAL A 81 -6.14 -11.32 -18.59
CA VAL A 81 -6.52 -10.71 -17.31
C VAL A 81 -7.34 -11.73 -16.52
N GLN A 82 -6.80 -12.16 -15.38
CA GLN A 82 -7.50 -13.07 -14.48
C GLN A 82 -8.32 -12.26 -13.46
N GLU A 83 -9.64 -12.35 -13.56
CA GLU A 83 -10.56 -11.69 -12.65
C GLU A 83 -10.89 -12.57 -11.44
N PHE A 84 -10.99 -11.95 -10.27
CA PHE A 84 -11.45 -12.60 -9.05
C PHE A 84 -12.15 -11.59 -8.14
N SER A 85 -13.04 -12.08 -7.28
CA SER A 85 -13.81 -11.24 -6.36
C SER A 85 -13.13 -11.13 -5.00
N VAL A 86 -13.07 -9.92 -4.47
CA VAL A 86 -12.58 -9.62 -3.11
C VAL A 86 -13.49 -8.61 -2.44
N VAL A 87 -13.50 -8.62 -1.11
CA VAL A 87 -14.06 -7.52 -0.31
C VAL A 87 -13.01 -6.41 -0.25
N ALA A 88 -13.37 -5.20 -0.66
CA ALA A 88 -12.48 -4.06 -0.71
C ALA A 88 -13.05 -2.88 0.10
N PRO A 89 -12.23 -2.19 0.91
CA PRO A 89 -12.67 -1.03 1.67
C PRO A 89 -12.63 0.23 0.79
N VAL A 90 -13.77 0.57 0.21
CA VAL A 90 -13.92 1.76 -0.62
C VAL A 90 -14.60 2.87 0.18
N GLU A 91 -13.92 4.01 0.32
CA GLU A 91 -14.49 5.24 0.88
C GLU A 91 -15.44 5.84 -0.15
N VAL A 92 -16.74 5.88 0.19
CA VAL A 92 -17.77 6.52 -0.62
C VAL A 92 -17.87 8.00 -0.25
N GLU A 93 -17.97 8.28 1.04
CA GLU A 93 -18.03 9.63 1.59
C GLU A 93 -17.48 9.63 3.04
N ALA A 94 -16.73 10.67 3.39
CA ALA A 94 -16.25 10.91 4.74
C ALA A 94 -16.10 12.42 4.97
N PHE A 95 -16.75 12.94 6.02
CA PHE A 95 -16.72 14.36 6.36
C PHE A 95 -16.90 14.55 7.87
N ILE A 96 -16.50 15.73 8.34
CA ILE A 96 -16.83 16.24 9.67
C ILE A 96 -17.55 17.59 9.51
N GLU A 97 -18.56 17.84 10.35
CA GLU A 97 -19.22 19.13 10.43
C GLU A 97 -18.83 19.81 11.76
N VAL A 98 -18.22 21.00 11.67
CA VAL A 98 -17.75 21.76 12.82
C VAL A 98 -17.93 23.25 12.56
N GLY A 99 -18.51 23.98 13.52
CA GLY A 99 -18.72 25.43 13.38
C GLY A 99 -19.63 25.85 12.22
N GLY A 100 -20.48 24.94 11.70
CA GLY A 100 -21.31 25.18 10.52
C GLY A 100 -20.61 24.94 9.19
N GLU A 101 -19.35 24.51 9.20
CA GLU A 101 -18.60 24.13 8.00
C GLU A 101 -18.51 22.61 7.88
N ARG A 102 -18.58 22.11 6.64
CA ARG A 102 -18.38 20.71 6.30
C ARG A 102 -16.99 20.53 5.71
N LEU A 103 -16.14 19.82 6.43
CA LEU A 103 -14.76 19.54 6.04
C LEU A 103 -14.66 18.10 5.55
N LYS A 104 -14.04 17.91 4.39
CA LYS A 104 -13.70 16.58 3.90
C LYS A 104 -12.62 15.97 4.79
N VAL A 105 -12.82 14.71 5.18
CA VAL A 105 -11.81 13.90 5.86
C VAL A 105 -11.58 12.61 5.08
N HIS A 106 -10.58 11.84 5.48
CA HIS A 106 -10.29 10.54 4.90
C HIS A 106 -10.23 9.47 5.97
N ALA A 107 -10.87 8.34 5.68
CA ALA A 107 -10.84 7.15 6.50
C ALA A 107 -9.43 6.56 6.58
N VAL A 108 -9.02 6.17 7.77
CA VAL A 108 -7.82 5.33 7.96
C VAL A 108 -8.08 3.91 7.46
N TRP A 109 -7.01 3.12 7.31
CA TRP A 109 -7.14 1.73 6.86
C TRP A 109 -8.01 0.92 7.85
N PRO A 110 -8.90 0.03 7.37
CA PRO A 110 -9.78 -0.78 8.23
C PRO A 110 -9.04 -1.63 9.27
N ASN A 111 -9.65 -1.76 10.45
CA ASN A 111 -9.26 -2.75 11.43
C ASN A 111 -9.59 -4.17 10.93
N ALA A 112 -8.79 -5.15 11.35
CA ALA A 112 -8.91 -6.55 10.93
C ALA A 112 -9.02 -6.73 9.40
N MET A 113 -8.48 -5.79 8.60
CA MET A 113 -8.55 -5.75 7.13
C MET A 113 -9.91 -5.48 6.50
N PHE A 114 -11.02 -5.61 7.24
CA PHE A 114 -12.37 -5.53 6.67
C PHE A 114 -13.41 -4.88 7.59
N VAL A 115 -13.00 -4.30 8.73
CA VAL A 115 -13.87 -3.50 9.59
C VAL A 115 -13.58 -2.02 9.32
N PRO A 116 -14.31 -1.38 8.37
CA PRO A 116 -14.04 0.00 7.99
C PRO A 116 -14.37 0.94 9.16
N PRO A 117 -13.68 2.08 9.28
CA PRO A 117 -14.01 3.12 10.25
C PRO A 117 -15.26 3.88 9.80
N SER A 118 -16.42 3.23 9.87
CA SER A 118 -17.71 3.78 9.44
C SER A 118 -18.59 4.14 10.64
N THR A 119 -19.29 5.26 10.54
CA THR A 119 -20.35 5.63 11.47
C THR A 119 -21.68 4.95 11.08
N PRO A 120 -22.69 4.93 11.97
CA PRO A 120 -24.08 4.77 11.55
C PRO A 120 -24.48 5.80 10.48
N PRO A 121 -25.56 5.58 9.71
CA PRO A 121 -26.04 6.52 8.69
C PRO A 121 -26.32 7.93 9.22
N GLU A 122 -26.77 8.05 10.46
CA GLU A 122 -27.00 9.32 11.16
C GLU A 122 -25.70 10.02 11.62
N GLY A 123 -24.55 9.37 11.47
CA GLY A 123 -23.26 9.85 11.94
C GLY A 123 -23.05 9.67 13.44
N VAL A 124 -21.99 10.28 13.95
CA VAL A 124 -21.73 10.43 15.40
C VAL A 124 -21.56 11.91 15.71
N SER A 125 -21.91 12.33 16.92
CA SER A 125 -21.86 13.74 17.33
C SER A 125 -21.42 13.86 18.77
N GLY A 126 -20.64 14.90 19.07
CA GLY A 126 -20.12 15.18 20.40
C GLY A 126 -19.26 16.42 20.38
N LYS A 127 -18.70 16.79 21.54
CA LYS A 127 -17.68 17.85 21.63
C LYS A 127 -16.43 17.38 20.89
N LEU A 128 -15.75 18.31 20.23
CA LEU A 128 -14.43 18.06 19.65
C LEU A 128 -13.37 18.33 20.73
N VAL A 129 -12.64 17.29 21.14
CA VAL A 129 -11.68 17.34 22.24
C VAL A 129 -10.27 17.12 21.70
N TYR A 130 -9.46 18.17 21.67
CA TYR A 130 -8.07 18.07 21.24
C TYR A 130 -7.17 17.44 22.31
N VAL A 131 -6.39 16.42 21.95
CA VAL A 131 -5.55 15.64 22.88
C VAL A 131 -4.08 15.55 22.45
N GLY A 132 -3.61 16.40 21.54
CA GLY A 132 -2.20 16.39 21.08
C GLY A 132 -1.76 15.02 20.59
N SER A 133 -0.69 14.48 21.17
CA SER A 133 -0.17 13.14 20.85
C SER A 133 -0.96 11.97 21.45
N GLY A 134 -1.96 12.23 22.28
CA GLY A 134 -2.74 11.18 22.95
C GLY A 134 -1.98 10.45 24.07
N GLU A 135 -0.98 11.10 24.66
CA GLU A 135 -0.36 10.60 25.89
C GLU A 135 -1.35 10.68 27.05
N ALA A 136 -1.16 9.86 28.09
CA ALA A 136 -2.10 9.82 29.23
C ALA A 136 -2.34 11.22 29.85
N ARG A 137 -1.27 12.02 29.98
CA ARG A 137 -1.35 13.41 30.47
C ARG A 137 -2.17 14.33 29.55
N ASP A 138 -2.24 14.03 28.26
CA ASP A 138 -2.94 14.87 27.28
C ASP A 138 -4.46 14.61 27.34
N MET A 139 -4.88 13.49 27.92
CA MET A 139 -6.30 13.11 28.09
C MET A 139 -6.80 13.34 29.52
N ASP A 140 -5.91 13.56 30.49
CA ASP A 140 -6.25 13.74 31.90
C ASP A 140 -7.22 14.92 32.10
N GLY A 141 -8.30 14.67 32.85
CA GLY A 141 -9.36 15.65 33.12
C GLY A 141 -10.21 16.08 31.92
N LYS A 142 -10.06 15.47 30.73
CA LYS A 142 -10.87 15.79 29.55
C LYS A 142 -12.09 14.88 29.43
N GLU A 143 -13.18 15.43 28.89
CA GLU A 143 -14.43 14.71 28.65
C GLU A 143 -14.32 13.85 27.38
N ILE A 144 -13.70 12.68 27.46
CA ILE A 144 -13.47 11.81 26.29
C ILE A 144 -14.69 10.93 25.96
N GLU A 145 -15.31 10.33 26.98
CA GLU A 145 -16.42 9.40 26.80
C GLU A 145 -17.60 10.05 26.04
N GLY A 146 -18.04 9.42 24.95
CA GLY A 146 -19.13 9.89 24.10
C GLY A 146 -18.79 11.08 23.20
N ASN A 147 -17.54 11.55 23.19
CA ASN A 147 -17.10 12.72 22.42
C ASN A 147 -16.15 12.33 21.28
N ILE A 148 -15.86 13.30 20.40
CA ILE A 148 -14.99 13.14 19.24
C ILE A 148 -13.60 13.65 19.61
N VAL A 149 -12.59 12.80 19.53
CA VAL A 149 -11.22 13.14 19.86
C VAL A 149 -10.49 13.65 18.62
N LEU A 150 -9.86 14.82 18.73
CA LEU A 150 -8.94 15.36 17.74
C LEU A 150 -7.51 15.13 18.19
N MET A 151 -6.71 14.44 17.38
CA MET A 151 -5.36 14.00 17.77
C MET A 151 -4.35 14.20 16.64
N ASP A 152 -3.09 14.43 16.98
CA ASP A 152 -2.02 14.49 15.98
C ASP A 152 -1.86 13.14 15.28
N PHE A 153 -1.66 13.12 13.97
CA PHE A 153 -1.48 11.85 13.24
C PHE A 153 -0.22 11.10 13.71
N ASN A 154 0.88 11.81 13.99
CA ASN A 154 2.14 11.20 14.41
C ASN A 154 2.17 10.82 15.91
N SER A 155 1.17 10.05 16.34
CA SER A 155 0.89 9.63 17.72
C SER A 155 0.99 8.10 17.93
N GLY A 156 1.49 7.35 16.95
CA GLY A 156 1.55 5.90 17.00
C GLY A 156 0.16 5.28 17.20
N ASN A 157 0.05 4.34 18.13
CA ASN A 157 -1.21 3.66 18.47
C ASN A 157 -1.95 4.32 19.65
N ASN A 158 -1.60 5.54 20.05
CA ASN A 158 -2.23 6.23 21.20
C ASN A 158 -3.74 6.47 21.03
N TRP A 159 -4.25 6.43 19.79
CA TRP A 159 -5.69 6.49 19.50
C TRP A 159 -6.49 5.37 20.19
N LEU A 160 -5.85 4.23 20.48
CA LEU A 160 -6.45 3.15 21.24
C LEU A 160 -6.83 3.58 22.65
N ARG A 161 -6.05 4.48 23.28
CA ARG A 161 -6.43 5.03 24.59
C ARG A 161 -7.68 5.87 24.51
N ALA A 162 -7.84 6.65 23.44
CA ALA A 162 -9.07 7.42 23.23
C ALA A 162 -10.27 6.47 23.08
N ALA A 163 -10.11 5.37 22.33
CA ALA A 163 -11.12 4.33 22.21
C ALA A 163 -11.42 3.65 23.57
N ASP A 164 -10.40 3.28 24.34
CA ASP A 164 -10.54 2.68 25.68
C ASP A 164 -11.27 3.61 26.67
N LEU A 165 -11.12 4.93 26.50
CA LEU A 165 -11.82 5.96 27.28
C LEU A 165 -13.23 6.29 26.73
N GLY A 166 -13.70 5.54 25.74
CA GLY A 166 -15.07 5.67 25.21
C GLY A 166 -15.28 6.79 24.21
N ALA A 167 -14.22 7.27 23.53
CA ALA A 167 -14.39 8.22 22.43
C ALA A 167 -15.30 7.63 21.34
N SER A 168 -16.25 8.42 20.85
CA SER A 168 -17.15 7.98 19.77
C SER A 168 -16.48 7.97 18.40
N ALA A 169 -15.44 8.80 18.21
CA ALA A 169 -14.59 8.80 17.04
C ALA A 169 -13.24 9.45 17.34
N VAL A 170 -12.25 9.12 16.53
CA VAL A 170 -10.93 9.78 16.52
C VAL A 170 -10.69 10.40 15.16
N VAL A 171 -10.36 11.68 15.14
CA VAL A 171 -10.01 12.45 13.94
C VAL A 171 -8.55 12.84 14.05
N PHE A 172 -7.77 12.54 13.02
CA PHE A 172 -6.34 12.84 13.00
C PHE A 172 -6.06 14.13 12.25
N LEU A 173 -5.18 14.97 12.81
CA LEU A 173 -4.62 16.14 12.14
C LEU A 173 -3.45 15.73 11.24
N GLU A 174 -3.53 16.12 9.97
CA GLU A 174 -2.46 15.90 9.00
C GLU A 174 -1.15 16.58 9.47
N PRO A 175 -0.03 15.85 9.50
CA PRO A 175 1.27 16.41 9.86
C PRO A 175 2.01 16.90 8.60
N ASP A 176 3.02 17.76 8.78
CA ASP A 176 3.90 18.19 7.68
C ASP A 176 4.69 17.03 7.06
N ASP A 177 5.05 16.04 7.89
CA ASP A 177 5.69 14.79 7.47
C ASP A 177 5.15 13.59 8.25
N THR A 178 5.23 12.40 7.67
CA THR A 178 4.85 11.15 8.36
C THR A 178 5.70 9.97 7.89
N SER A 179 5.54 8.83 8.56
CA SER A 179 6.20 7.57 8.22
C SER A 179 5.19 6.45 8.01
N SER A 180 5.62 5.41 7.29
CA SER A 180 4.85 4.16 7.16
C SER A 180 4.52 3.54 8.51
N TYR A 181 5.41 3.65 9.50
CA TYR A 181 5.12 3.22 10.87
C TYR A 181 3.91 3.95 11.47
N GLN A 182 3.87 5.29 11.37
CA GLN A 182 2.77 6.10 11.91
C GLN A 182 1.44 5.76 11.24
N ALA A 183 1.43 5.57 9.92
CA ALA A 183 0.23 5.18 9.18
C ALA A 183 -0.24 3.76 9.54
N LEU A 184 0.69 2.79 9.62
CA LEU A 184 0.35 1.41 9.99
C LEU A 184 -0.13 1.30 11.44
N ALA A 185 0.28 2.21 12.32
CA ALA A 185 -0.18 2.25 13.72
C ALA A 185 -1.64 2.70 13.88
N LYS A 186 -2.33 3.14 12.80
CA LYS A 186 -3.74 3.59 12.83
C LYS A 186 -4.77 2.49 12.63
N PHE A 187 -4.32 1.26 12.40
CA PHE A 187 -5.21 0.11 12.37
C PHE A 187 -4.64 -1.00 13.25
N THR A 188 -5.50 -1.93 13.64
CA THR A 188 -5.09 -3.15 14.35
C THR A 188 -5.70 -4.38 13.70
N MET A 189 -5.16 -5.55 14.02
CA MET A 189 -5.73 -6.84 13.59
C MET A 189 -6.96 -7.25 14.42
N THR A 190 -7.24 -6.54 15.51
CA THR A 190 -8.37 -6.77 16.39
C THR A 190 -9.45 -5.73 16.10
N PRO A 191 -10.74 -6.11 16.05
CA PRO A 191 -11.82 -5.13 16.08
C PRO A 191 -11.71 -4.28 17.35
N VAL A 192 -11.86 -2.97 17.19
CA VAL A 192 -11.88 -1.97 18.26
C VAL A 192 -13.25 -1.33 18.27
#